data_AF-A0A6B3LX04-F1
#
_entry.id   AF-A0A6B3LX04-F1
#
_cell.length_a   1.000
_cell.length_b   1.000
_cell.length_c   1.000
_cell.angle_alpha   90.00
_cell.angle_beta   90.00
_cell.angle_gamma   90.00
#
_symmetry.space_group_name_H-M   'P 1'
#
loop_
_entity.id
_entity.type
_entity.pdbx_description
1 polymer ?
#
loop_
_entity_poly.entity_id
_entity_poly.type
_entity_poly.pdbx_seq_one_letter_code
_entity_poly.pdbx_strand_id
1 'polypeptide(L)'
;MEKSKSPLMFWLISGIILTITGLLAFINLEEWYVIGILNRTVGYPFGGEGTTPYYYKTPELYALVSLIWGLLFTGAFVFAVLAIIQKNKTRMVAALGSTVFLLAMLFVHGLIE
;
A
#
# COMPACT_ATOMS: atom_id res chain seq x y z
N MET A 1 32.23 17.67 19.75
CA MET A 1 31.38 16.45 19.78
C MET A 1 30.12 16.73 18.98
N GLU A 2 30.12 16.36 17.71
CA GLU A 2 28.94 16.49 16.85
C GLU A 2 27.94 15.38 17.23
N LYS A 3 26.80 15.77 17.82
CA LYS A 3 25.74 14.82 18.18
C LYS A 3 25.22 14.16 16.90
N SER A 4 25.64 12.92 16.70
CA SER A 4 24.96 11.83 15.96
C SER A 4 23.48 12.13 15.66
N LYS A 5 23.21 12.85 14.55
CA LYS A 5 21.85 13.04 14.00
C LYS A 5 21.38 11.80 13.21
N SER A 6 22.27 10.83 12.99
CA SER A 6 22.07 9.63 12.18
C SER A 6 21.03 8.60 12.69
N PRO A 7 20.83 8.36 14.01
CA PRO A 7 19.96 7.26 14.46
C PRO A 7 18.49 7.66 14.51
N LEU A 8 18.17 8.89 14.93
CA LEU A 8 16.79 9.35 15.02
C LEU A 8 16.11 9.40 13.65
N MET A 9 16.80 9.95 12.66
CA MET A 9 16.27 10.07 11.29
C MET A 9 16.01 8.69 10.66
N PHE A 10 16.87 7.71 10.91
CA PHE A 10 16.67 6.34 10.46
C PHE A 10 15.38 5.75 11.02
N TRP A 11 15.17 5.86 12.34
CA TRP A 11 13.97 5.32 12.99
C TRP A 11 12.69 6.05 12.59
N LEU A 12 12.77 7.38 12.40
CA LEU A 12 11.66 8.17 11.89
C LEU A 12 11.22 7.71 10.49
N ILE A 13 12.17 7.60 9.56
CA ILE A 13 11.90 7.10 8.19
C ILE A 13 11.35 5.67 8.24
N SER A 14 11.95 4.82 9.07
CA SER A 14 11.48 3.44 9.26
C SER A 14 10.02 3.39 9.74
N GLY A 15 9.68 4.19 10.74
CA GLY A 15 8.31 4.28 11.27
C GLY A 15 7.31 4.76 10.21
N ILE A 16 7.68 5.76 9.41
CA ILE A 16 6.83 6.28 8.32
C ILE A 16 6.58 5.19 7.27
N ILE A 17 7.64 4.53 6.77
CA ILE A 17 7.51 3.50 5.74
C ILE A 17 6.64 2.34 6.22
N LEU A 18 6.90 1.82 7.42
CA LEU A 18 6.12 0.71 7.99
C LEU A 18 4.66 1.09 8.20
N THR A 19 4.39 2.31 8.67
CA THR A 19 3.01 2.78 8.88
C THR A 19 2.27 2.88 7.55
N ILE A 20 2.84 3.52 6.54
CA ILE A 20 2.20 3.70 5.23
C ILE A 20 1.96 2.35 4.56
N THR A 21 3.01 1.54 4.41
CA THR A 21 2.92 0.25 3.72
C THR A 21 2.04 -0.73 4.47
N GLY A 22 2.10 -0.75 5.80
CA GLY A 22 1.26 -1.61 6.65
C GLY A 22 -0.21 -1.22 6.59
N LEU A 23 -0.53 0.07 6.68
CA LEU A 23 -1.92 0.55 6.58
C LEU A 23 -2.51 0.29 5.20
N LEU A 24 -1.76 0.58 4.13
CA LEU A 24 -2.26 0.34 2.77
C LEU A 24 -2.39 -1.14 2.45
N ALA A 25 -1.48 -1.99 2.93
CA ALA A 25 -1.64 -3.43 2.85
C ALA A 25 -2.91 -3.89 3.57
N PHE A 26 -3.12 -3.43 4.81
CA PHE A 26 -4.28 -3.80 5.61
C PHE A 26 -5.60 -3.40 4.95
N ILE A 27 -5.75 -2.13 4.55
CA ILE A 27 -6.99 -1.64 3.92
C ILE A 27 -7.31 -2.44 2.66
N ASN A 28 -6.32 -2.64 1.78
CA ASN A 28 -6.56 -3.34 0.51
C ASN A 28 -6.87 -4.84 0.70
N LEU A 29 -6.21 -5.51 1.65
CA LEU A 29 -6.51 -6.91 1.97
C LEU A 29 -7.86 -7.06 2.68
N GLU A 30 -8.25 -6.09 3.50
CA GLU A 30 -9.56 -6.06 4.15
C GLU A 30 -10.67 -5.86 3.11
N GLU A 31 -10.52 -4.93 2.19
CA GLU A 31 -11.42 -4.73 1.05
C GLU A 31 -11.56 -6.00 0.19
N TRP A 32 -10.45 -6.65 -0.15
CA TRP A 32 -10.48 -7.94 -0.85
C TRP A 32 -11.24 -9.01 -0.05
N TYR A 33 -11.03 -9.09 1.26
CA TYR A 33 -11.70 -10.07 2.10
C TYR A 33 -13.20 -9.79 2.21
N VAL A 34 -13.59 -8.53 2.44
CA VAL A 34 -15.00 -8.11 2.58
C VAL A 34 -15.78 -8.33 1.28
N ILE A 35 -15.21 -7.93 0.15
CA ILE A 35 -15.89 -8.04 -1.15
C ILE A 35 -15.74 -9.44 -1.75
N GLY A 36 -14.51 -9.95 -1.82
CA GLY A 36 -14.19 -11.19 -2.53
C GLY A 36 -14.49 -12.47 -1.75
N ILE A 37 -14.44 -12.44 -0.42
CA ILE A 37 -14.69 -13.63 0.42
C ILE A 37 -16.06 -13.55 1.10
N LEU A 38 -16.38 -12.41 1.72
CA LEU A 38 -17.65 -12.24 2.43
C LEU A 38 -18.80 -11.78 1.54
N ASN A 39 -18.55 -11.41 0.28
CA ASN A 39 -19.55 -10.93 -0.69
C ASN A 39 -20.40 -9.74 -0.18
N ARG A 40 -19.81 -8.87 0.66
CA ARG A 40 -20.51 -7.72 1.24
C ARG A 40 -20.38 -6.51 0.33
N THR A 41 -21.24 -6.42 -0.68
CA THR A 41 -21.19 -5.37 -1.72
C THR A 41 -22.13 -4.18 -1.47
N VAL A 42 -23.00 -4.27 -0.46
CA VAL A 42 -23.96 -3.21 -0.13
C VAL A 42 -23.21 -1.93 0.27
N GLY A 43 -23.55 -0.81 -0.38
CA GLY A 43 -22.93 0.50 -0.13
C GLY A 43 -21.77 0.86 -1.06
N TYR A 44 -21.31 -0.08 -1.91
CA TYR A 44 -20.32 0.20 -2.94
C TYR A 44 -20.99 0.70 -4.22
N PRO A 45 -20.34 1.61 -4.98
CA PRO A 45 -20.90 2.18 -6.20
C PRO A 45 -20.74 1.26 -7.42
N PHE A 46 -20.80 -0.06 -7.23
CA PHE A 46 -20.55 -1.02 -8.32
C PHE A 46 -21.60 -0.90 -9.42
N GLY A 47 -21.15 -0.90 -10.68
CA GLY A 47 -22.03 -0.81 -11.85
C GLY A 47 -22.76 0.53 -12.01
N GLY A 48 -22.37 1.56 -11.26
CA GLY A 48 -23.00 2.88 -11.32
C GLY A 48 -22.71 3.65 -12.62
N GLU A 49 -23.68 4.45 -13.06
CA GLU A 49 -23.51 5.43 -14.14
C GLU A 49 -22.86 6.70 -13.55
N GLY A 50 -21.54 6.76 -13.52
CA GLY A 50 -20.80 7.92 -13.00
C GLY A 50 -19.29 7.81 -13.23
N THR A 51 -18.56 8.88 -12.94
CA THR A 51 -17.09 8.92 -13.01
C THR A 51 -16.51 8.16 -11.81
N THR A 52 -16.62 6.84 -11.84
CA THR A 52 -15.91 5.95 -10.91
C THR A 52 -14.72 5.32 -11.63
N PRO A 53 -13.60 5.09 -10.92
CA PRO A 53 -12.49 4.35 -11.50
C PRO A 53 -12.93 3.00 -12.07
N TYR A 54 -12.25 2.54 -13.13
CA TYR A 54 -12.65 1.36 -13.93
C TYR A 54 -12.86 0.10 -13.09
N TYR A 55 -12.15 -0.02 -11.97
CA TYR A 55 -12.19 -1.19 -11.10
C TYR A 55 -13.48 -1.30 -10.26
N TYR A 56 -14.36 -0.28 -10.27
CA TYR A 56 -15.71 -0.37 -9.73
C TYR A 56 -16.75 -0.98 -10.70
N LYS A 57 -16.34 -1.41 -11.91
CA LYS A 57 -17.26 -2.02 -12.89
C LYS A 57 -17.97 -3.26 -12.34
N THR A 58 -17.25 -4.13 -11.61
CA THR A 58 -17.85 -5.27 -10.92
C THR A 58 -17.18 -5.51 -9.56
N PRO A 59 -17.88 -6.15 -8.61
CA PRO A 59 -17.30 -6.52 -7.32
C PRO A 59 -16.05 -7.41 -7.44
N GLU A 60 -16.04 -8.33 -8.41
CA GLU A 60 -14.93 -9.27 -8.63
C GLU A 60 -13.68 -8.53 -9.11
N LEU A 61 -13.85 -7.56 -10.02
CA LEU A 61 -12.76 -6.73 -10.49
C LEU A 61 -12.19 -5.87 -9.37
N TYR A 62 -13.07 -5.25 -8.57
CA TYR A 62 -12.67 -4.48 -7.40
C TYR A 62 -11.87 -5.33 -6.42
N ALA A 63 -12.39 -6.50 -6.03
CA ALA A 63 -11.73 -7.40 -5.11
C ALA A 63 -10.37 -7.87 -5.63
N LEU A 64 -10.26 -8.17 -6.93
CA LEU A 64 -8.99 -8.55 -7.56
C LEU A 64 -7.97 -7.39 -7.50
N VAL A 65 -8.39 -6.17 -7.82
CA VAL A 65 -7.54 -4.98 -7.75
C VAL A 65 -7.07 -4.72 -6.32
N SER A 66 -7.98 -4.80 -5.34
CA SER A 66 -7.65 -4.66 -3.92
C SER A 66 -6.68 -5.75 -3.47
N LEU A 67 -6.83 -7.01 -3.92
CA LEU A 67 -5.86 -8.06 -3.62
C LEU A 67 -4.47 -7.74 -4.18
N ILE A 68 -4.38 -7.33 -5.45
CA ILE A 68 -3.11 -7.00 -6.10
C ILE A 68 -2.40 -5.88 -5.32
N TRP A 69 -3.10 -4.79 -5.02
CA TRP A 69 -2.53 -3.69 -4.23
C TRP A 69 -2.15 -4.12 -2.81
N GLY A 70 -2.99 -4.92 -2.15
CA GLY A 70 -2.72 -5.48 -0.83
C GLY A 70 -1.44 -6.31 -0.80
N LEU A 71 -1.23 -7.17 -1.80
CA LEU A 71 -0.02 -7.98 -1.93
C LEU A 71 1.22 -7.12 -2.25
N LEU A 72 1.10 -6.11 -3.12
CA LEU A 72 2.20 -5.19 -3.43
C LEU A 72 2.66 -4.42 -2.19
N PHE A 73 1.73 -3.86 -1.41
CA PHE A 73 2.05 -3.15 -0.18
C PHE A 73 2.53 -4.09 0.93
N THR A 74 2.02 -5.34 0.99
CA THR A 74 2.56 -6.37 1.90
C THR A 74 4.02 -6.70 1.57
N GLY A 75 4.34 -6.88 0.28
CA GLY A 75 5.71 -7.09 -0.17
C GLY A 75 6.63 -5.93 0.18
N ALA A 76 6.17 -4.69 -0.03
CA ALA A 76 6.91 -3.49 0.37
C ALA A 76 7.12 -3.40 1.88
N PHE A 77 6.09 -3.74 2.68
CA PHE A 77 6.17 -3.79 4.14
C PHE A 77 7.23 -4.81 4.61
N VAL A 78 7.17 -6.04 4.09
CA VAL A 78 8.15 -7.10 4.42
C VAL A 78 9.56 -6.67 4.02
N PHE A 79 9.72 -6.09 2.82
CA PHE A 79 11.02 -5.58 2.38
C PHE A 79 11.57 -4.48 3.30
N ALA A 80 10.72 -3.55 3.72
CA ALA A 80 11.09 -2.51 4.68
C ALA A 80 11.50 -3.10 6.04
N VAL A 81 10.73 -4.06 6.58
CA VAL A 81 11.07 -4.77 7.81
C VAL A 81 12.46 -5.43 7.71
N LEU A 82 12.73 -6.12 6.60
CA LEU A 82 14.04 -6.77 6.38
C LEU A 82 15.18 -5.74 6.29
N ALA A 83 14.96 -4.61 5.62
CA ALA A 83 15.93 -3.53 5.53
C ALA A 83 16.25 -2.92 6.91
N ILE A 84 15.24 -2.76 7.76
CA ILE A 84 15.36 -2.25 9.14
C ILE A 84 16.14 -3.22 10.02
N ILE A 85 15.76 -4.51 10.03
CA ILE A 85 16.42 -5.55 10.83
C ILE A 85 17.91 -5.63 10.48
N GLN A 86 18.24 -5.58 9.19
CA GLN A 86 19.62 -5.65 8.71
C GLN A 86 20.39 -4.33 8.88
N LYS A 87 19.72 -3.26 9.33
CA LYS A 87 20.28 -1.89 9.43
C LYS A 87 20.98 -1.44 8.13
N ASN A 88 20.49 -1.92 6.99
CA ASN A 88 21.12 -1.68 5.69
C ASN A 88 20.58 -0.38 5.08
N LYS A 89 21.39 0.68 5.11
CA LYS A 89 21.00 2.01 4.62
C LYS A 89 20.60 2.02 3.14
N THR A 90 21.29 1.27 2.29
CA THR A 90 20.95 1.18 0.85
C THR A 90 19.60 0.52 0.64
N ARG A 91 19.31 -0.56 1.37
CA ARG A 91 17.99 -1.22 1.33
C ARG A 91 16.89 -0.33 1.89
N MET A 92 17.19 0.50 2.90
CA MET A 92 16.24 1.49 3.41
C MET A 92 15.90 2.59 2.39
N VAL A 93 16.90 3.09 1.67
CA VAL A 93 16.67 4.04 0.56
C VAL A 93 15.82 3.39 -0.54
N ALA A 94 16.12 2.13 -0.88
CA ALA A 94 15.30 1.37 -1.83
C ALA A 94 13.87 1.15 -1.33
N ALA A 95 13.67 0.88 -0.03
CA ALA A 95 12.35 0.69 0.57
C ALA A 95 11.53 2.00 0.59
N LEU A 96 12.18 3.13 0.84
CA LEU A 96 11.56 4.44 0.71
C LEU A 96 11.16 4.71 -0.75
N GLY A 97 12.07 4.46 -1.69
CA GLY A 97 11.83 4.64 -3.11
C GLY A 97 10.69 3.76 -3.64
N SER A 98 10.63 2.49 -3.25
CA SER A 98 9.54 1.59 -3.62
C SER A 98 8.21 2.02 -3.01
N THR A 99 8.21 2.52 -1.77
CA THR A 99 7.00 3.06 -1.14
C THR A 99 6.46 4.26 -1.91
N VAL A 100 7.33 5.24 -2.22
CA VAL A 100 6.93 6.42 -3.00
C VAL A 100 6.45 6.05 -4.40
N PHE A 101 7.14 5.11 -5.06
CA PHE A 101 6.73 4.61 -6.37
C PHE A 101 5.35 3.93 -6.33
N LEU A 102 5.10 3.05 -5.36
CA LEU A 102 3.80 2.39 -5.22
C LEU A 102 2.68 3.39 -4.90
N LEU A 103 2.94 4.41 -4.08
CA LEU A 103 1.98 5.49 -3.83
C LEU A 103 1.63 6.25 -5.11
N ALA A 104 2.64 6.60 -5.92
CA ALA A 104 2.42 7.29 -7.19
C ALA A 104 1.62 6.41 -8.17
N MET A 105 1.95 5.12 -8.25
CA MET A 105 1.23 4.17 -9.10
C MET A 105 -0.21 3.97 -8.62
N LEU A 106 -0.46 3.87 -7.30
CA LEU A 106 -1.80 3.78 -6.73
C LEU A 106 -2.62 5.03 -7.06
N PHE A 107 -2.03 6.21 -6.94
CA PHE A 107 -2.70 7.48 -7.27
C PHE A 107 -3.06 7.56 -8.75
N VAL A 108 -2.12 7.25 -9.65
CA VAL A 108 -2.36 7.24 -11.10
C VAL A 108 -3.42 6.20 -11.48
N HIS A 109 -3.35 5.01 -10.87
CA HIS A 109 -4.32 3.94 -11.10
C HIS A 109 -5.74 4.34 -10.69
N GLY A 110 -5.88 5.10 -9.60
CA GLY A 110 -7.14 5.68 -9.14
C GLY A 110 -7.75 6.72 -10.08
N LEU A 111 -7.02 7.19 -11.10
CA LEU A 111 -7.51 8.14 -12.11
C LEU A 111 -7.96 7.46 -13.41
N ILE A 112 -7.88 6.14 -13.51
CA ILE A 112 -8.26 5.38 -14.71
C ILE A 112 -9.74 5.00 -14.63
N GLU A 113 -10.53 5.37 -15.64
CA GLU A 113 -11.99 5.10 -15.79
C GLU A 113 -12.31 3.91 -16.73
#